data_AF-A0A8T7L1N3-F1
#
_entry.id   AF-A0A8T7L1N3-F1
#
_cell.length_a   1.000
_cell.length_b   1.000
_cell.length_c   1.000
_cell.angle_alpha   90.00
_cell.angle_beta   90.00
_cell.angle_gamma   90.00
#
_symmetry.space_group_name_H-M   'P 1'
#
loop_
_entity.id
_entity.type
_entity.pdbx_description
1 polymer ?
#
loop_
_entity_poly.entity_id
_entity_poly.type
_entity_poly.pdbx_seq_one_letter_code
_entity_poly.pdbx_strand_id
1 'polypeptide(L)'
;MAARSSKRFYDLLLEYSQAEDPGLRKGLEATLWENYGQEQTVFVLDMSGFSRLTRKYGIIHYLSMVRRMQLTTEPIVKSFDGYMIKYEADNCFAVFPTPLQAVHAAIAMQHAFDAANILTADDLDIRIACGIDYGKILIVGRDDCFGDAVNRASKMGEDIAEAGEILVTKEAMQMIPNEAGIKAREVNLSVSGITIPAFAIEYRATT
;
A
#
# COMPACT_ATOMS: atom_id res chain seq x y z
N MET A 1 -0.36 6.22 23.96
CA MET A 1 -0.69 4.77 23.92
C MET A 1 0.04 4.04 22.79
N ALA A 2 0.14 4.59 21.57
CA ALA A 2 0.83 3.96 20.43
C ALA A 2 2.29 3.53 20.73
N ALA A 3 3.15 4.44 21.19
CA ALA A 3 4.55 4.13 21.51
C ALA A 3 4.76 2.97 22.51
N ARG A 4 3.83 2.76 23.45
CA ARG A 4 3.89 1.65 24.42
C ARG A 4 3.49 0.32 23.78
N SER A 5 2.54 0.34 22.84
CA SER A 5 2.12 -0.83 22.07
C SER A 5 3.24 -1.30 21.14
N SER A 6 3.93 -0.37 20.47
CA SER A 6 5.06 -0.67 19.57
C SER A 6 6.26 -1.23 20.33
N LYS A 7 6.61 -0.68 21.51
CA LYS A 7 7.68 -1.25 22.34
C LYS A 7 7.41 -2.72 22.72
N ARG A 8 6.19 -3.05 23.17
CA ARG A 8 5.85 -4.42 23.58
C ARG A 8 5.95 -5.41 22.41
N PHE A 9 5.59 -4.99 21.21
CA PHE A 9 5.72 -5.81 20.01
C PHE A 9 7.18 -6.23 19.78
N TYR A 10 8.10 -5.27 19.78
CA TYR A 10 9.52 -5.55 19.56
C TYR A 10 10.16 -6.32 20.72
N ASP A 11 9.75 -6.07 21.96
CA ASP A 11 10.18 -6.87 23.12
C ASP A 11 9.80 -8.35 22.92
N LEU A 12 8.55 -8.64 22.50
CA LEU A 12 8.08 -9.99 22.23
C LEU A 12 8.83 -10.67 21.06
N LEU A 13 9.16 -9.92 20.00
CA LEU A 13 9.97 -10.44 18.90
C LEU A 13 11.40 -10.78 19.36
N LEU A 14 11.98 -9.96 20.23
CA LEU A 14 13.29 -10.24 20.81
C LEU A 14 13.25 -11.50 21.66
N GLU A 15 12.26 -11.63 22.55
CA GLU A 15 12.01 -12.84 23.34
C GLU A 15 11.84 -14.07 22.41
N TYR A 16 11.07 -13.95 21.33
CA TYR A 16 10.86 -15.03 20.34
C TYR A 16 12.17 -15.46 19.68
N SER A 17 12.99 -14.49 19.27
CA SER A 17 14.27 -14.75 18.59
C SER A 17 15.31 -15.44 19.51
N GLN A 18 15.22 -15.19 20.81
CA GLN A 18 16.13 -15.73 21.83
C GLN A 18 15.64 -17.04 22.44
N ALA A 19 14.35 -17.37 22.33
CA ALA A 19 13.79 -18.60 22.87
C ALA A 19 14.42 -19.82 22.20
N GLU A 20 15.01 -20.72 22.98
CA GLU A 20 15.51 -22.02 22.50
C GLU A 20 14.42 -23.10 22.49
N ASP A 21 13.46 -23.00 23.42
CA ASP A 21 12.33 -23.93 23.53
C ASP A 21 11.28 -23.67 22.42
N PRO A 22 10.96 -24.68 21.58
CA PRO A 22 9.92 -24.55 20.57
C PRO A 22 8.52 -24.26 21.13
N GLY A 23 8.20 -24.73 22.34
CA GLY A 23 6.92 -24.46 23.00
C GLY A 23 6.74 -22.98 23.31
N LEU A 24 7.77 -22.35 23.88
CA LEU A 24 7.82 -20.92 24.16
C LEU A 24 7.71 -20.09 22.87
N ARG A 25 8.44 -20.46 21.80
CA ARG A 25 8.31 -19.78 20.49
C ARG A 25 6.87 -19.78 19.99
N LYS A 26 6.21 -20.94 20.03
CA LYS A 26 4.81 -21.07 19.62
C LYS A 26 3.87 -20.22 20.47
N GLY A 27 4.09 -20.15 21.79
CA GLY A 27 3.31 -19.30 22.69
C GLY A 27 3.48 -17.80 22.41
N LEU A 28 4.72 -17.37 22.17
CA LEU A 28 5.03 -15.98 21.81
C LEU A 28 4.44 -15.60 20.45
N GLU A 29 4.55 -16.49 19.45
CA GLU A 29 3.92 -16.30 18.15
C GLU A 29 2.39 -16.16 18.27
N ALA A 30 1.74 -17.03 19.04
CA ALA A 30 0.31 -16.93 19.29
C ALA A 30 -0.05 -15.58 19.94
N THR A 31 0.75 -15.13 20.92
CA THR A 31 0.57 -13.83 21.59
C THR A 31 0.72 -12.66 20.61
N LEU A 32 1.69 -12.71 19.69
CA LEU A 32 1.86 -11.69 18.66
C LEU A 32 0.67 -11.63 17.72
N TRP A 33 0.19 -12.77 17.24
CA TRP A 33 -1.00 -12.82 16.38
C TRP A 33 -2.29 -12.41 17.09
N GLU A 34 -2.46 -12.76 18.36
CA GLU A 34 -3.64 -12.37 19.14
C GLU A 34 -3.70 -10.85 19.36
N ASN A 35 -2.56 -10.22 19.67
CA ASN A 35 -2.54 -8.81 20.03
C ASN A 35 -2.40 -7.85 18.84
N TYR A 36 -1.78 -8.30 17.74
CA TYR A 36 -1.42 -7.43 16.61
C TYR A 36 -1.95 -7.95 15.27
N GLY A 37 -2.43 -9.19 15.20
CA GLY A 37 -2.93 -9.80 13.98
C GLY A 37 -4.29 -9.25 13.56
N GLN A 38 -4.41 -8.88 12.29
CA GLN A 38 -5.65 -8.43 11.67
C GLN A 38 -5.74 -8.97 10.24
N GLU A 39 -6.95 -9.20 9.74
CA GLU A 39 -7.20 -9.40 8.31
C GLU A 39 -7.63 -8.07 7.71
N GLN A 40 -6.82 -7.54 6.81
CA GLN A 40 -7.00 -6.21 6.23
C GLN A 40 -6.59 -6.22 4.76
N THR A 41 -7.11 -5.25 4.00
CA THR A 41 -6.58 -4.94 2.68
C THR A 41 -5.41 -3.99 2.83
N VAL A 42 -4.24 -4.36 2.33
CA VAL A 42 -3.07 -3.49 2.25
C VAL A 42 -3.10 -2.75 0.91
N PHE A 43 -2.86 -1.46 0.97
CA PHE A 43 -2.67 -0.57 -0.16
C PHE A 43 -1.29 0.06 -0.05
N VAL A 44 -0.51 -0.06 -1.13
CA VAL A 44 0.77 0.64 -1.28
C VAL A 44 0.70 1.52 -2.52
N LEU A 45 1.17 2.74 -2.37
CA LEU A 45 1.33 3.70 -3.45
C LEU A 45 2.77 4.18 -3.49
N ASP A 46 3.34 4.26 -4.70
CA ASP A 46 4.63 4.88 -4.97
C ASP A 46 4.48 6.04 -5.97
N MET A 47 5.32 7.07 -5.84
CA MET A 47 5.41 8.14 -6.83
C MET A 47 6.43 7.81 -7.92
N SER A 48 6.00 7.91 -9.17
CA SER A 48 6.90 7.64 -10.28
C SER A 48 7.92 8.77 -10.51
N GLY A 49 9.18 8.39 -10.71
CA GLY A 49 10.20 9.29 -11.26
C GLY A 49 11.10 10.00 -10.25
N PHE A 50 11.16 9.55 -9.00
CA PHE A 50 12.07 10.04 -7.94
C PHE A 50 13.45 10.45 -8.46
N SER A 51 14.17 9.47 -9.01
CA SER A 51 15.56 9.64 -9.44
C SER A 51 15.70 10.66 -10.57
N ARG A 52 14.74 10.70 -11.49
CA ARG A 52 14.76 11.61 -12.65
C ARG A 52 14.48 13.05 -12.24
N LEU A 53 13.46 13.26 -11.41
CA LEU A 53 13.04 14.60 -10.97
C LEU A 53 14.06 15.20 -10.00
N THR A 54 14.56 14.41 -9.05
CA THR A 54 15.59 14.87 -8.11
C THR A 54 16.88 15.28 -8.82
N ARG A 55 17.35 14.50 -9.82
CA ARG A 55 18.55 14.86 -10.59
C ARG A 55 18.37 16.12 -11.43
N LYS A 56 17.16 16.39 -11.93
CA LYS A 56 16.89 17.51 -12.85
C LYS A 56 16.55 18.81 -12.11
N TYR A 57 15.77 18.73 -11.03
CA TYR A 57 15.20 19.89 -10.33
C TYR A 57 15.66 20.03 -8.88
N GLY A 58 16.38 19.04 -8.35
CA GLY A 58 16.88 19.03 -6.98
C GLY A 58 15.88 18.47 -5.97
N ILE A 59 16.38 18.16 -4.77
CA ILE A 59 15.62 17.48 -3.72
C ILE A 59 14.45 18.31 -3.17
N ILE A 60 14.59 19.64 -3.09
CA ILE A 60 13.52 20.51 -2.57
C ILE A 60 12.29 20.45 -3.47
N HIS A 61 12.49 20.44 -4.80
CA HIS A 61 11.43 20.28 -5.78
C HIS A 61 10.67 18.98 -5.55
N TYR A 62 11.39 17.87 -5.43
CA TYR A 62 10.79 16.56 -5.21
C TYR A 62 10.01 16.47 -3.89
N LEU A 63 10.60 16.95 -2.79
CA LEU A 63 9.94 16.95 -1.48
C LEU A 63 8.67 17.81 -1.46
N SER A 64 8.61 18.87 -2.27
CA SER A 64 7.38 19.65 -2.44
C SER A 64 6.24 18.84 -3.09
N MET A 65 6.59 17.97 -4.03
CA MET A 65 5.65 17.07 -4.70
C MET A 65 5.20 15.95 -3.75
N VAL A 66 6.13 15.36 -2.99
CA VAL A 66 5.80 14.38 -1.93
C VAL A 66 4.81 14.98 -0.93
N ARG A 67 5.01 16.23 -0.51
CA ARG A 67 4.08 16.89 0.41
C ARG A 67 2.68 17.06 -0.18
N ARG A 68 2.58 17.41 -1.47
CA ARG A 68 1.29 17.49 -2.18
C ARG A 68 0.62 16.13 -2.29
N MET A 69 1.40 15.07 -2.55
CA MET A 69 0.90 13.70 -2.56
C MET A 69 0.28 13.35 -1.20
N GLN A 70 1.00 13.54 -0.09
CA GLN A 70 0.51 13.25 1.26
C GLN A 70 -0.79 14.01 1.60
N LEU A 71 -0.86 15.30 1.26
CA LEU A 71 -2.05 16.12 1.51
C LEU A 71 -3.27 15.68 0.69
N THR A 72 -3.05 15.00 -0.45
CA THR A 72 -4.10 14.51 -1.33
C THR A 72 -4.55 13.11 -0.91
N THR A 73 -3.61 12.22 -0.59
CA THR A 73 -3.91 10.81 -0.31
C THR A 73 -4.58 10.61 1.04
N GLU A 74 -4.13 11.28 2.10
CA GLU A 74 -4.68 11.10 3.46
C GLU A 74 -6.20 11.30 3.57
N PRO A 75 -6.80 12.40 3.06
CA PRO A 75 -8.26 12.57 3.11
C PRO A 75 -8.99 11.53 2.24
N ILE A 76 -8.41 11.10 1.12
CA ILE A 76 -9.02 10.07 0.26
C ILE A 76 -9.05 8.72 0.99
N VAL A 77 -7.93 8.28 1.57
CA VAL A 77 -7.87 7.06 2.39
C VAL A 77 -8.98 7.07 3.45
N LYS A 78 -9.10 8.18 4.18
CA LYS A 78 -10.11 8.32 5.23
C LYS A 78 -11.55 8.31 4.68
N SER A 79 -11.80 8.85 3.49
CA SER A 79 -13.14 8.89 2.88
C SER A 79 -13.67 7.52 2.46
N PHE A 80 -12.77 6.53 2.30
CA PHE A 80 -13.10 5.14 2.00
C PHE A 80 -12.86 4.22 3.21
N ASP A 81 -13.04 4.75 4.43
CA ASP A 81 -12.88 4.03 5.70
C ASP A 81 -11.49 3.41 5.93
N GLY A 82 -10.50 3.85 5.15
CA GLY A 82 -9.13 3.42 5.26
C GLY A 82 -8.39 4.12 6.39
N TYR A 83 -7.27 3.54 6.75
CA TYR A 83 -6.36 4.04 7.75
C TYR A 83 -4.94 4.15 7.19
N MET A 84 -4.35 5.35 7.26
CA MET A 84 -2.97 5.60 6.85
C MET A 84 -2.00 5.02 7.87
N ILE A 85 -1.21 4.01 7.49
CA ILE A 85 -0.20 3.41 8.37
C ILE A 85 1.02 4.31 8.44
N LYS A 86 1.68 4.55 7.30
CA LYS A 86 2.91 5.34 7.26
C LYS A 86 3.15 5.93 5.89
N TYR A 87 3.99 6.96 5.88
CA TYR A 87 4.70 7.41 4.69
C TYR A 87 6.16 7.04 4.82
N GLU A 88 6.74 6.52 3.75
CA GLU A 88 8.16 6.19 3.66
C GLU A 88 8.72 6.86 2.42
N ALA A 89 9.27 8.08 2.61
CA ALA A 89 9.58 9.02 1.53
C ALA A 89 8.34 9.31 0.66
N ASP A 90 8.36 8.91 -0.60
CA ASP A 90 7.29 8.98 -1.59
C ASP A 90 6.32 7.80 -1.55
N ASN A 91 6.64 6.75 -0.79
CA ASN A 91 5.71 5.65 -0.58
C ASN A 91 4.65 5.98 0.46
N CYS A 92 3.47 5.43 0.23
CA CYS A 92 2.31 5.53 1.12
C CYS A 92 1.79 4.12 1.41
N PHE A 93 1.67 3.78 2.69
CA PHE A 93 1.12 2.52 3.16
C PHE A 93 -0.19 2.80 3.89
N ALA A 94 -1.28 2.23 3.41
CA ALA A 94 -2.58 2.32 4.04
C ALA A 94 -3.22 0.93 4.14
N VAL A 95 -4.17 0.81 5.05
CA VAL A 95 -5.03 -0.37 5.16
C VAL A 95 -6.49 -0.01 5.01
N PHE A 96 -7.27 -0.91 4.43
CA PHE A 96 -8.69 -0.76 4.22
C PHE A 96 -9.46 -1.99 4.72
N PRO A 97 -10.72 -1.82 5.14
CA PRO A 97 -11.55 -2.94 5.59
C PRO A 97 -11.81 -4.00 4.53
N THR A 98 -11.92 -3.60 3.25
CA THR A 98 -12.08 -4.56 2.14
C THR A 98 -11.36 -4.10 0.86
N PRO A 99 -11.10 -5.04 -0.08
CA PRO A 99 -10.47 -4.72 -1.36
C PRO A 99 -11.22 -3.68 -2.18
N LEU A 100 -12.55 -3.65 -2.09
CA LEU A 100 -13.37 -2.68 -2.83
C LEU A 100 -13.09 -1.24 -2.38
N GLN A 101 -12.98 -0.98 -1.07
CA GLN A 101 -12.65 0.35 -0.56
C GLN A 101 -11.25 0.78 -1.02
N ALA A 102 -10.26 -0.12 -0.97
CA ALA A 102 -8.90 0.19 -1.42
C ALA A 102 -8.87 0.51 -2.93
N VAL A 103 -9.58 -0.26 -3.75
CA VAL A 103 -9.69 0.00 -5.21
C VAL A 103 -10.37 1.34 -5.47
N HIS A 104 -11.48 1.65 -4.81
CA HIS A 104 -12.13 2.95 -4.97
C HIS A 104 -11.23 4.11 -4.52
N ALA A 105 -10.50 3.97 -3.42
CA ALA A 105 -9.53 4.95 -2.97
C ALA A 105 -8.42 5.16 -4.01
N ALA A 106 -7.87 4.07 -4.56
CA ALA A 106 -6.85 4.12 -5.60
C ALA A 106 -7.35 4.87 -6.85
N ILE A 107 -8.56 4.55 -7.32
CA ILE A 107 -9.19 5.21 -8.47
C ILE A 107 -9.38 6.71 -8.19
N ALA A 108 -9.90 7.05 -7.00
CA ALA A 108 -10.09 8.44 -6.60
C ALA A 108 -8.76 9.22 -6.54
N MET A 109 -7.69 8.60 -6.05
CA MET A 109 -6.34 9.19 -6.06
C MET A 109 -5.83 9.42 -7.48
N GLN A 110 -5.96 8.44 -8.38
CA GLN A 110 -5.54 8.61 -9.78
C GLN A 110 -6.28 9.79 -10.44
N HIS A 111 -7.61 9.88 -10.26
CA HIS A 111 -8.38 11.01 -10.78
C HIS A 111 -8.00 12.35 -10.14
N ALA A 112 -7.74 12.38 -8.83
CA ALA A 112 -7.33 13.59 -8.14
C ALA A 112 -5.99 14.12 -8.66
N PHE A 113 -5.01 13.23 -8.87
CA PHE A 113 -3.72 13.61 -9.43
C PHE A 113 -3.81 13.98 -10.91
N ASP A 114 -4.55 13.22 -11.73
CA ASP A 114 -4.78 13.57 -13.14
C ASP A 114 -5.41 14.98 -13.26
N ALA A 115 -6.40 15.30 -12.43
CA ALA A 115 -7.02 16.63 -12.40
C ALA A 115 -6.05 17.73 -11.92
N ALA A 116 -5.24 17.46 -10.91
CA ALA A 116 -4.25 18.41 -10.40
C ALA A 116 -3.14 18.69 -11.43
N ASN A 117 -2.71 17.65 -12.16
CA ASN A 117 -1.65 17.75 -13.16
C ASN A 117 -2.03 18.67 -14.34
N ILE A 118 -3.32 18.71 -14.73
CA ILE A 118 -3.82 19.66 -15.74
C ILE A 118 -3.57 21.13 -15.34
N LEU A 119 -3.51 21.41 -14.04
CA LEU A 119 -3.37 22.76 -13.48
C LEU A 119 -1.93 23.10 -13.09
N THR A 120 -0.99 22.16 -13.20
CA THR A 120 0.42 22.37 -12.86
C THR A 120 1.31 22.30 -14.08
N ALA A 121 2.54 22.80 -13.97
CA ALA A 121 3.55 22.57 -14.98
C ALA A 121 3.95 21.08 -15.00
N ASP A 122 4.34 20.55 -16.17
CA ASP A 122 4.68 19.13 -16.37
C ASP A 122 5.74 18.60 -15.40
N ASP A 123 6.64 19.48 -14.90
CA ASP A 123 7.67 19.11 -13.95
C ASP A 123 7.17 18.95 -12.51
N LEU A 124 5.91 19.34 -12.25
CA LEU A 124 5.18 19.21 -11.00
C LEU A 124 4.07 18.15 -11.06
N ASP A 125 3.98 17.40 -12.15
CA ASP A 125 3.06 16.28 -12.32
C ASP A 125 3.34 15.20 -11.26
N ILE A 126 2.30 14.82 -10.51
CA ILE A 126 2.35 13.66 -9.62
C ILE A 126 1.71 12.50 -10.36
N ARG A 127 2.48 11.44 -10.58
CA ARG A 127 1.98 10.18 -11.14
C ARG A 127 2.29 9.07 -10.14
N ILE A 128 1.31 8.21 -9.93
CA ILE A 128 1.37 7.20 -8.88
C ILE A 128 1.17 5.80 -9.47
N ALA A 129 1.86 4.84 -8.88
CA ALA A 129 1.65 3.42 -9.09
C ALA A 129 1.03 2.84 -7.80
N CYS A 130 0.11 1.88 -7.92
CA CYS A 130 -0.57 1.32 -6.76
C CYS A 130 -0.56 -0.22 -6.78
N GLY A 131 -0.32 -0.82 -5.62
CA GLY A 131 -0.44 -2.25 -5.37
C GLY A 131 -1.40 -2.53 -4.22
N ILE A 132 -2.31 -3.49 -4.41
CA ILE A 132 -3.37 -3.83 -3.46
C ILE A 132 -3.42 -5.32 -3.23
N ASP A 133 -3.52 -5.70 -1.96
CA ASP A 133 -3.67 -7.09 -1.58
C ASP A 133 -4.47 -7.24 -0.29
N TYR A 134 -4.92 -8.45 0.03
CA TYR A 134 -5.66 -8.76 1.24
C TYR A 134 -5.08 -9.97 1.95
N GLY A 135 -5.04 -9.90 3.27
CA GLY A 135 -4.74 -11.08 4.07
C GLY A 135 -4.44 -10.75 5.52
N LYS A 136 -3.99 -11.79 6.23
CA LYS A 136 -3.59 -11.68 7.63
C LYS A 136 -2.24 -10.96 7.74
N ILE A 137 -2.22 -9.86 8.47
CA ILE A 137 -1.04 -9.02 8.71
C ILE A 137 -0.93 -8.69 10.20
N LEU A 138 0.27 -8.34 10.65
CA LEU A 138 0.52 -7.75 11.96
C LEU A 138 0.51 -6.23 11.80
N ILE A 139 -0.31 -5.53 12.58
CA ILE A 139 -0.31 -4.06 12.63
C ILE A 139 0.22 -3.61 13.99
N VAL A 140 1.27 -2.78 13.96
CA VAL A 140 1.90 -2.25 15.17
C VAL A 140 1.43 -0.82 15.39
N GLY A 141 0.32 -0.71 16.13
CA GLY A 141 -0.31 0.57 16.41
C GLY A 141 -0.72 1.31 15.14
N ARG A 142 -0.08 2.45 14.91
CA ARG A 142 -0.31 3.34 13.76
C ARG A 142 0.99 3.63 13.03
N ASP A 143 2.00 2.78 13.25
CA ASP A 143 3.39 3.05 12.88
C ASP A 143 3.86 2.12 11.75
N ASP A 144 3.48 0.83 11.80
CA ASP A 144 3.97 -0.16 10.84
C ASP A 144 3.02 -1.36 10.65
N CYS A 145 3.24 -2.11 9.57
CA CYS A 145 2.54 -3.35 9.28
C CYS A 145 3.43 -4.38 8.59
N PHE A 146 3.23 -5.66 8.90
CA PHE A 146 4.04 -6.77 8.39
C PHE A 146 3.17 -7.94 7.97
N GLY A 147 3.51 -8.58 6.85
CA GLY A 147 2.84 -9.79 6.40
C GLY A 147 2.98 -9.98 4.89
N ASP A 148 2.56 -11.14 4.41
CA ASP A 148 2.69 -11.46 2.99
C ASP A 148 1.88 -10.51 2.11
N ALA A 149 0.68 -10.11 2.55
CA ALA A 149 -0.12 -9.11 1.84
C ALA A 149 0.58 -7.74 1.75
N VAL A 150 1.34 -7.34 2.77
CA VAL A 150 2.16 -6.11 2.73
C VAL A 150 3.26 -6.25 1.68
N ASN A 151 3.95 -7.39 1.67
CA ASN A 151 5.05 -7.64 0.74
C ASN A 151 4.59 -7.68 -0.72
N ARG A 152 3.47 -8.35 -1.02
CA ARG A 152 2.94 -8.45 -2.38
C ARG A 152 2.38 -7.10 -2.85
N ALA A 153 1.65 -6.37 -1.99
CA ALA A 153 1.18 -5.02 -2.31
C ALA A 153 2.35 -4.05 -2.58
N SER A 154 3.38 -4.05 -1.74
CA SER A 154 4.59 -3.23 -1.92
C SER A 154 5.31 -3.57 -3.22
N LYS A 155 5.58 -4.85 -3.50
CA LYS A 155 6.18 -5.27 -4.77
C LYS A 155 5.37 -4.85 -5.99
N MET A 156 4.04 -4.96 -5.93
CA MET A 156 3.20 -4.52 -7.03
C MET A 156 3.25 -2.99 -7.20
N GLY A 157 3.15 -2.23 -6.12
CA GLY A 157 3.10 -0.76 -6.17
C GLY A 157 4.44 -0.10 -6.48
N GLU A 158 5.55 -0.65 -5.98
CA GLU A 158 6.89 -0.04 -6.06
C GLU A 158 7.72 -0.60 -7.23
N ASP A 159 7.67 -1.92 -7.47
CA ASP A 159 8.60 -2.57 -8.41
C ASP A 159 7.98 -2.89 -9.77
N ILE A 160 6.66 -3.10 -9.84
CA ILE A 160 5.99 -3.67 -11.02
C ILE A 160 5.07 -2.68 -11.73
N ALA A 161 4.18 -2.02 -10.99
CA ALA A 161 3.18 -1.13 -11.56
C ALA A 161 3.84 0.07 -12.25
N GLU A 162 3.37 0.39 -13.44
CA GLU A 162 3.76 1.61 -14.12
C GLU A 162 2.97 2.83 -13.61
N ALA A 163 3.46 4.02 -13.97
CA ALA A 163 2.80 5.29 -13.66
C ALA A 163 1.34 5.30 -14.14
N GLY A 164 0.40 5.40 -13.20
CA GLY A 164 -1.03 5.38 -13.47
C GLY A 164 -1.67 4.00 -13.39
N GLU A 165 -0.94 2.93 -13.09
CA GLU A 165 -1.50 1.60 -12.89
C GLU A 165 -1.97 1.36 -11.45
N ILE A 166 -3.02 0.55 -11.32
CA ILE A 166 -3.51 0.00 -10.06
C ILE A 166 -3.54 -1.52 -10.24
N LEU A 167 -2.67 -2.21 -9.50
CA LEU A 167 -2.56 -3.66 -9.51
C LEU A 167 -3.18 -4.24 -8.24
N VAL A 168 -3.99 -5.28 -8.41
CA VAL A 168 -4.67 -5.98 -7.32
C VAL A 168 -4.38 -7.47 -7.45
N THR A 169 -4.01 -8.15 -6.37
CA THR A 169 -3.82 -9.62 -6.42
C THR A 169 -5.12 -10.31 -6.81
N LYS A 170 -5.00 -11.50 -7.41
CA LYS A 170 -6.16 -12.31 -7.82
C LYS A 170 -7.08 -12.61 -6.65
N GLU A 171 -6.52 -12.94 -5.49
CA GLU A 171 -7.25 -13.28 -4.28
C GLU A 171 -8.04 -12.07 -3.76
N ALA A 172 -7.42 -10.88 -3.71
CA ALA A 172 -8.10 -9.66 -3.28
C ALA A 172 -9.19 -9.24 -4.29
N MET A 173 -8.93 -9.39 -5.59
CA MET A 173 -9.92 -9.10 -6.64
C MET A 173 -11.16 -10.01 -6.52
N GLN A 174 -10.98 -11.29 -6.19
CA GLN A 174 -12.08 -12.26 -6.02
C GLN A 174 -13.01 -11.93 -4.84
N MET A 175 -12.55 -11.12 -3.88
CA MET A 175 -13.39 -10.64 -2.78
C MET A 175 -14.28 -9.45 -3.15
N ILE A 176 -14.05 -8.83 -4.30
CA ILE A 176 -14.85 -7.70 -4.78
C ILE A 176 -16.15 -8.23 -5.38
N PRO A 177 -17.34 -7.78 -4.91
CA PRO A 177 -18.61 -8.17 -5.51
C PRO A 177 -18.71 -7.75 -6.97
N ASN A 178 -19.20 -8.63 -7.85
CA ASN A 178 -19.34 -8.34 -9.28
C ASN A 178 -20.24 -7.12 -9.55
N GLU A 179 -21.23 -6.88 -8.68
CA GLU A 179 -22.16 -5.75 -8.76
C GLU A 179 -21.47 -4.39 -8.57
N ALA A 180 -20.26 -4.37 -8.02
CA ALA A 180 -19.44 -3.17 -7.90
C ALA A 180 -18.97 -2.65 -9.27
N GLY A 181 -19.04 -3.45 -10.33
CA GLY A 181 -18.75 -3.02 -11.70
C GLY A 181 -17.29 -2.64 -11.96
N ILE A 182 -16.35 -3.13 -11.13
CA ILE A 182 -14.92 -2.90 -11.31
C ILE A 182 -14.45 -3.60 -12.58
N LYS A 183 -14.01 -2.81 -13.57
CA LYS A 183 -13.37 -3.32 -14.78
C LYS A 183 -11.90 -3.58 -14.53
N ALA A 184 -11.42 -4.74 -14.95
CA ALA A 184 -10.02 -5.10 -14.82
C ALA A 184 -9.60 -6.15 -15.85
N ARG A 185 -8.30 -6.21 -16.14
CA ARG A 185 -7.67 -7.22 -16.99
C ARG A 185 -6.76 -8.12 -16.17
N GLU A 186 -6.80 -9.43 -16.39
CA GLU A 186 -5.88 -10.36 -15.72
C GLU A 186 -4.45 -10.14 -16.23
N VAL A 187 -3.49 -10.17 -15.31
CA VAL A 187 -2.06 -10.01 -15.57
C VAL A 187 -1.28 -11.04 -14.75
N ASN A 188 -0.22 -11.60 -15.34
CA ASN A 188 0.70 -12.47 -14.63
C ASN A 188 2.00 -11.71 -14.41
N LEU A 189 2.25 -11.32 -13.17
CA LEU A 189 3.39 -10.51 -12.80
C LEU A 189 4.51 -11.42 -12.30
N SER A 190 5.76 -11.07 -12.60
CA SER A 190 6.92 -11.79 -12.08
C SER A 190 7.98 -10.81 -11.62
N VAL A 191 8.33 -10.85 -10.34
CA VAL A 191 9.36 -10.00 -9.74
C VAL A 191 10.17 -10.81 -8.73
N SER A 192 11.50 -10.70 -8.81
CA SER A 192 12.43 -11.34 -7.86
C SER A 192 12.15 -12.84 -7.66
N GLY A 193 11.79 -13.56 -8.73
CA GLY A 193 11.50 -15.00 -8.71
C GLY A 193 10.13 -15.40 -8.17
N ILE A 194 9.25 -14.44 -7.84
CA ILE A 194 7.87 -14.69 -7.40
C ILE A 194 6.92 -14.36 -8.54
N THR A 195 5.99 -15.27 -8.82
CA THR A 195 4.85 -15.01 -9.71
C THR A 195 3.65 -14.56 -8.89
N ILE A 196 3.05 -13.43 -9.26
CA ILE A 196 1.87 -12.86 -8.60
C ILE A 196 0.75 -12.80 -9.66
N PRO A 197 -0.22 -13.73 -9.60
CA PRO A 197 -1.47 -13.60 -10.36
C PRO A 197 -2.22 -12.36 -9.89
N ALA A 198 -2.54 -11.46 -10.80
CA ALA A 198 -3.10 -10.16 -10.45
C ALA A 198 -4.05 -9.65 -11.54
N PHE A 199 -4.67 -8.51 -11.25
CA PHE A 199 -5.51 -7.76 -12.14
C PHE A 199 -5.01 -6.32 -12.20
N ALA A 200 -5.02 -5.72 -13.40
CA ALA A 200 -4.85 -4.29 -13.56
C ALA A 200 -6.23 -3.63 -13.72
N ILE A 201 -6.53 -2.65 -12.86
CA ILE A 201 -7.84 -1.97 -12.85
C ILE A 201 -7.94 -0.97 -14.01
N GLU A 202 -9.08 -0.99 -14.69
CA GLU A 202 -9.41 -0.11 -15.79
C GLU A 202 -10.34 1.02 -15.32
N TYR A 203 -9.76 2.17 -14.98
CA TYR A 203 -10.49 3.32 -14.44
C TYR A 203 -10.55 4.52 -15.39
N ARG A 204 -9.73 4.54 -16.44
CA ARG A 204 -9.81 5.53 -17.52
C ARG A 204 -10.80 5.04 -18.56
N ALA A 205 -11.63 5.94 -19.09
CA ALA A 205 -12.44 5.61 -20.25
C ALA A 205 -11.53 5.23 -21.41
N THR A 206 -11.76 4.05 -22.01
CA THR A 206 -11.11 3.70 -23.27
C THR A 206 -11.54 4.75 -24.29
N THR A 207 -10.58 5.48 -24.84
CA THR A 207 -10.83 6.49 -25.89
C THR A 207 -11.14 5.78 -27.20
#